data_AF-A0A810NQN8-F1
#
_entry.id   AF-A0A810NQN8-F1
#
_cell.length_a   1.000
_cell.length_b   1.000
_cell.length_c   1.000
_cell.angle_alpha   90.00
_cell.angle_beta   90.00
_cell.angle_gamma   90.00
#
_symmetry.space_group_name_H-M   'P 1'
#
loop_
_entity.id
_entity.type
_entity.pdbx_description
1 polymer ?
#
loop_
_entity_poly.entity_id
_entity_poly.type
_entity_poly.pdbx_seq_one_letter_code
_entity_poly.pdbx_strand_id
1 'polypeptide(L)'
;MAAAIEARYPSADGAAIRAAYETAARWHAGQLRRSGDPYVTHPVEVAAIVADLGLSRVAVCAAILHDLVEDTPYTFAQMRAEFGDDVTALVEALPTSIELHRAALDANAIDVGSPGADVLVIKVADRLHNMRTLQYSSIARQIRASRHTLETVAPIAQRLGLLGVRRELEDISLAYLRPSAVTDRPTLATLRLLELTTLLLPRSARNRWREEWAAEVGALPTRRARVLFTLQTLSGVPRLAWVLSEARRAVVPAWVDGLAQIARALGVGGAIVAVIAMDTAFAWIAGGIVLVSLALLSALLFVRSDGPARRLADLIRAWRRR
;
A
#
# COMPACT_ATOMS: atom_id res chain seq x y z
N MET A 1 -5.33 15.24 -20.89
CA MET A 1 -5.05 13.80 -21.11
C MET A 1 -6.26 13.05 -21.65
N ALA A 2 -7.40 13.03 -20.96
CA ALA A 2 -8.64 12.43 -21.50
C ALA A 2 -9.00 12.95 -22.91
N ALA A 3 -8.98 14.27 -23.15
CA ALA A 3 -9.19 14.85 -24.48
C ALA A 3 -8.17 14.38 -25.56
N ALA A 4 -6.95 14.03 -25.16
CA ALA A 4 -5.94 13.50 -26.09
C ALA A 4 -6.19 12.03 -26.44
N ILE A 5 -6.77 11.26 -25.50
CA ILE A 5 -7.25 9.90 -25.75
C ILE A 5 -8.48 9.97 -26.69
N GLU A 6 -9.45 10.84 -26.39
CA GLU A 6 -10.65 11.04 -27.21
C GLU A 6 -10.32 11.33 -28.69
N ALA A 7 -9.32 12.18 -28.95
CA ALA A 7 -8.90 12.56 -30.30
C ALA A 7 -8.34 11.40 -31.15
N ARG A 8 -8.01 10.26 -30.53
CA ARG A 8 -7.51 9.06 -31.24
C ARG A 8 -8.62 8.15 -31.74
N TYR A 9 -9.86 8.39 -31.30
CA TYR A 9 -11.02 7.60 -31.68
C TYR A 9 -12.01 8.44 -32.51
N PRO A 10 -12.83 7.81 -33.37
CA PRO A 10 -13.92 8.50 -34.06
C PRO A 10 -14.80 9.30 -33.10
N SER A 11 -15.48 10.35 -33.59
CA SER A 11 -16.25 11.28 -32.74
C SER A 11 -17.32 10.61 -31.86
N ALA A 12 -17.99 9.57 -32.37
CA ALA A 12 -18.97 8.78 -31.60
C ALA A 12 -18.30 7.96 -30.48
N ASP A 13 -17.06 7.53 -30.70
CA ASP A 13 -16.28 6.75 -29.75
C ASP A 13 -15.67 7.63 -28.64
N GLY A 14 -15.30 8.87 -28.97
CA GLY A 14 -14.83 9.86 -28.00
C GLY A 14 -15.88 10.23 -26.94
N ALA A 15 -17.17 10.25 -27.30
CA ALA A 15 -18.25 10.56 -26.36
C ALA A 15 -18.36 9.52 -25.22
N ALA A 16 -18.20 8.23 -25.53
CA ALA A 16 -18.26 7.20 -24.51
C ALA A 16 -17.01 7.19 -23.61
N ILE A 17 -15.83 7.50 -24.16
CA ILE A 17 -14.60 7.67 -23.37
C ILE A 17 -14.75 8.85 -22.39
N ARG A 18 -15.34 9.96 -22.86
CA ARG A 18 -15.65 11.10 -21.99
C ARG A 18 -16.62 10.72 -20.88
N ALA A 19 -17.70 10.02 -21.20
CA ALA A 19 -18.67 9.55 -20.20
C ALA A 19 -18.00 8.64 -19.15
N ALA A 20 -17.12 7.73 -19.58
CA ALA A 20 -16.36 6.87 -18.67
C ALA A 20 -15.46 7.70 -17.73
N TYR A 21 -14.75 8.70 -18.28
CA TYR A 21 -13.94 9.62 -17.51
C TYR A 21 -14.76 10.41 -16.48
N GLU A 22 -15.90 10.98 -16.88
CA GLU A 22 -16.77 11.75 -15.99
C GLU A 22 -17.34 10.88 -14.87
N THR A 23 -17.73 9.64 -15.18
CA THR A 23 -18.16 8.67 -14.17
C THR A 23 -17.02 8.34 -13.20
N ALA A 24 -15.83 8.02 -13.68
CA ALA A 24 -14.67 7.74 -12.83
C ALA A 24 -14.30 8.95 -11.95
N ALA A 25 -14.28 10.16 -12.52
CA ALA A 25 -13.99 11.40 -11.80
C ALA A 25 -15.00 11.66 -10.68
N ARG A 26 -16.28 11.40 -10.93
CA ARG A 26 -17.37 11.57 -9.97
C ARG A 26 -17.26 10.59 -8.81
N TRP A 27 -17.06 9.30 -9.08
CA TRP A 27 -17.04 8.26 -8.04
C TRP A 27 -15.74 8.25 -7.23
N HIS A 28 -14.63 8.63 -7.83
CA HIS A 28 -13.36 8.81 -7.12
C HIS A 28 -13.17 10.24 -6.58
N ALA A 29 -14.22 11.07 -6.55
CA ALA A 29 -14.13 12.43 -6.04
C ALA A 29 -13.68 12.45 -4.57
N GLY A 30 -12.69 13.29 -4.27
CA GLY A 30 -12.09 13.39 -2.93
C GLY A 30 -11.11 12.27 -2.57
N GLN A 31 -10.96 11.24 -3.41
CA GLN A 31 -9.94 10.21 -3.24
C GLN A 31 -8.58 10.70 -3.76
N LEU A 32 -7.51 10.39 -3.04
CA LEU A 32 -6.15 10.77 -3.38
C LEU A 32 -5.26 9.53 -3.59
N ARG A 33 -4.36 9.62 -4.56
CA ARG A 33 -3.23 8.70 -4.71
C ARG A 33 -2.25 8.91 -3.56
N ARG A 34 -1.32 7.96 -3.37
CA ARG A 34 -0.20 8.14 -2.45
C ARG A 34 0.75 9.28 -2.82
N SER A 35 0.75 9.68 -4.09
CA SER A 35 1.46 10.88 -4.55
C SER A 35 0.83 12.19 -4.05
N GLY A 36 -0.45 12.15 -3.64
CA GLY A 36 -1.25 13.34 -3.33
C GLY A 36 -2.12 13.82 -4.49
N ASP A 37 -1.98 13.24 -5.68
CA ASP A 37 -2.81 13.58 -6.84
C ASP A 37 -4.24 13.03 -6.72
N PRO A 38 -5.24 13.64 -7.39
CA PRO A 38 -6.58 13.05 -7.49
C PRO A 38 -6.54 11.62 -8.04
N TYR A 39 -7.31 10.71 -7.45
CA TYR A 39 -7.27 9.28 -7.81
C TYR A 39 -7.56 9.02 -9.29
N VAL A 40 -8.47 9.80 -9.90
CA VAL A 40 -8.84 9.70 -11.33
C VAL A 40 -7.65 9.81 -12.28
N THR A 41 -6.52 10.41 -11.85
CA THR A 41 -5.31 10.44 -12.69
C THR A 41 -4.84 9.03 -13.05
N HIS A 42 -5.00 8.04 -12.17
CA HIS A 42 -4.55 6.68 -12.44
C HIS A 42 -5.34 5.96 -13.53
N PRO A 43 -6.67 5.83 -13.44
CA PRO A 43 -7.43 5.20 -14.52
C PRO A 43 -7.25 5.89 -15.88
N VAL A 44 -7.06 7.22 -15.89
CA VAL A 44 -6.80 7.96 -17.14
C VAL A 44 -5.42 7.64 -17.74
N GLU A 45 -4.38 7.50 -16.92
CA GLU A 45 -3.04 7.06 -17.38
C GLU A 45 -3.06 5.60 -17.87
N VAL A 46 -3.79 4.72 -17.18
CA VAL A 46 -3.96 3.32 -17.62
C VAL A 46 -4.66 3.29 -18.98
N ALA A 47 -5.74 4.06 -19.15
CA ALA A 47 -6.44 4.19 -20.41
C ALA A 47 -5.58 4.80 -21.53
N ALA A 48 -4.68 5.74 -21.20
CA ALA A 48 -3.72 6.29 -22.16
C ALA A 48 -2.76 5.21 -22.68
N ILE A 49 -2.23 4.36 -21.80
CA ILE A 49 -1.39 3.22 -22.17
C ILE A 49 -2.17 2.24 -23.05
N VAL A 50 -3.40 1.89 -22.67
CA VAL A 50 -4.26 0.99 -23.45
C VAL A 50 -4.55 1.56 -24.85
N ALA A 51 -4.83 2.87 -24.95
CA ALA A 51 -5.03 3.54 -26.22
C ALA A 51 -3.75 3.59 -27.08
N ASP A 52 -2.58 3.83 -26.48
CA ASP A 52 -1.29 3.82 -27.18
C ASP A 52 -0.93 2.43 -27.72
N LEU A 53 -1.45 1.36 -27.08
CA LEU A 53 -1.34 -0.02 -27.56
C LEU A 53 -2.35 -0.35 -28.68
N GLY A 54 -3.22 0.58 -29.05
CA GLY A 54 -4.15 0.45 -30.18
C GLY A 54 -5.41 -0.35 -29.88
N LEU A 55 -5.78 -0.52 -28.61
CA LEU A 55 -6.97 -1.29 -28.23
C LEU A 55 -8.27 -0.54 -28.54
N SER A 56 -9.36 -1.30 -28.58
CA SER A 56 -10.69 -0.78 -28.90
C SER A 56 -11.18 0.27 -27.89
N ARG A 57 -12.19 1.06 -28.28
CA ARG A 57 -12.91 1.94 -27.36
C ARG A 57 -13.40 1.19 -26.12
N VAL A 58 -13.93 -0.03 -26.28
CA VAL A 58 -14.49 -0.82 -25.18
C VAL A 58 -13.42 -1.09 -24.13
N ALA A 59 -12.21 -1.49 -24.56
CA ALA A 59 -11.07 -1.71 -23.68
C ALA A 59 -10.57 -0.41 -23.02
N VAL A 60 -10.57 0.72 -23.73
CA VAL A 60 -10.23 2.03 -23.14
C VAL A 60 -11.25 2.44 -22.07
N CYS A 61 -12.55 2.28 -22.34
CA CYS A 61 -13.58 2.53 -21.32
C CYS A 61 -13.40 1.61 -20.12
N ALA A 62 -13.17 0.30 -20.35
CA ALA A 62 -12.91 -0.65 -19.28
C ALA A 62 -11.67 -0.26 -18.45
N ALA A 63 -10.60 0.21 -19.08
CA ALA A 63 -9.40 0.71 -18.41
C ALA A 63 -9.68 1.93 -17.52
N ILE A 64 -10.55 2.86 -17.95
CA ILE A 64 -10.97 4.02 -17.13
C ILE A 64 -11.80 3.57 -15.92
N LEU A 65 -12.58 2.50 -16.07
CA LEU A 65 -13.57 2.06 -15.08
C LEU A 65 -13.07 0.90 -14.19
N HIS A 66 -11.86 0.40 -14.42
CA HIS A 66 -11.39 -0.90 -13.89
C HIS A 66 -11.42 -1.02 -12.36
N ASP A 67 -11.18 0.09 -11.64
CA ASP A 67 -11.12 0.13 -10.18
C ASP A 67 -12.45 0.56 -9.52
N LEU A 68 -13.46 0.95 -10.29
CA LEU A 68 -14.66 1.58 -9.73
C LEU A 68 -15.43 0.66 -8.77
N VAL A 69 -15.61 -0.60 -9.16
CA VAL A 69 -16.39 -1.56 -8.36
C VAL A 69 -15.58 -2.07 -7.15
N GLU A 70 -14.25 -2.05 -7.24
CA GLU A 70 -13.37 -2.47 -6.13
C GLU A 70 -13.24 -1.36 -5.07
N ASP A 71 -13.08 -0.10 -5.51
CA ASP A 71 -12.73 1.02 -4.63
C ASP A 71 -13.92 1.93 -4.27
N THR A 72 -15.11 1.71 -4.85
CA THR A 72 -16.28 2.57 -4.62
C THR A 72 -17.58 1.77 -4.48
N PRO A 73 -18.69 2.39 -4.01
CA PRO A 73 -20.00 1.73 -3.98
C PRO A 73 -20.64 1.47 -5.37
N TYR A 74 -19.97 1.81 -6.46
CA TYR A 74 -20.47 1.57 -7.82
C TYR A 74 -20.60 0.06 -8.09
N THR A 75 -21.64 -0.32 -8.83
CA THR A 75 -21.99 -1.74 -9.05
C THR A 75 -21.89 -2.12 -10.53
N PHE A 76 -21.64 -3.41 -10.81
CA PHE A 76 -21.71 -3.94 -12.16
C PHE A 76 -23.09 -3.77 -12.83
N ALA A 77 -24.17 -3.72 -12.04
CA ALA A 77 -25.50 -3.43 -12.58
C ALA A 77 -25.58 -1.99 -13.12
N GLN A 78 -25.00 -1.02 -12.42
CA GLN A 78 -24.90 0.37 -12.89
C GLN A 78 -23.97 0.47 -14.11
N MET A 79 -22.82 -0.21 -14.07
CA MET A 79 -21.88 -0.23 -15.19
C MET A 79 -22.54 -0.76 -16.48
N ARG A 80 -23.29 -1.85 -16.37
CA ARG A 80 -24.02 -2.45 -17.49
C ARG A 80 -25.09 -1.52 -18.05
N ALA A 81 -25.80 -0.81 -17.19
CA ALA A 81 -26.81 0.17 -17.63
C ALA A 81 -26.20 1.42 -18.30
N GLU A 82 -25.04 1.88 -17.83
CA GLU A 82 -24.38 3.11 -18.33
C GLU A 82 -23.47 2.88 -19.55
N PHE A 83 -22.78 1.73 -19.61
CA PHE A 83 -21.71 1.47 -20.60
C PHE A 83 -21.93 0.21 -21.45
N GLY A 84 -22.97 -0.58 -21.16
CA GLY A 84 -23.32 -1.79 -21.88
C GLY A 84 -22.58 -3.04 -21.42
N ASP A 85 -22.97 -4.17 -22.00
CA ASP A 85 -22.46 -5.50 -21.62
C ASP A 85 -20.98 -5.69 -21.94
N ASP A 86 -20.50 -5.19 -23.08
CA ASP A 86 -19.11 -5.42 -23.51
C ASP A 86 -18.07 -4.81 -22.56
N VAL A 87 -18.29 -3.55 -22.13
CA VAL A 87 -17.40 -2.87 -21.16
C VAL A 87 -17.48 -3.56 -19.81
N THR A 88 -18.70 -3.91 -19.38
CA THR A 88 -18.92 -4.56 -18.09
C THR A 88 -18.26 -5.94 -18.05
N ALA A 89 -18.38 -6.72 -19.12
CA ALA A 89 -17.77 -8.05 -19.23
C ALA A 89 -16.24 -7.99 -19.13
N LEU A 90 -15.60 -6.99 -19.75
CA LEU A 90 -14.15 -6.81 -19.62
C LEU A 90 -13.72 -6.50 -18.18
N VAL A 91 -14.46 -5.63 -17.48
CA VAL A 91 -14.13 -5.28 -16.08
C VAL A 91 -14.42 -6.44 -15.14
N GLU A 92 -15.53 -7.15 -15.31
CA GLU A 92 -15.87 -8.35 -14.54
C GLU A 92 -14.83 -9.48 -14.73
N ALA A 93 -14.22 -9.57 -15.92
CA ALA A 93 -13.25 -10.61 -16.24
C ALA A 93 -11.81 -10.31 -15.74
N LEU A 94 -11.56 -9.16 -15.11
CA LEU A 94 -10.22 -8.79 -14.63
C LEU A 94 -9.69 -9.85 -13.64
N PRO A 95 -8.52 -10.46 -13.91
CA PRO A 95 -8.04 -11.56 -13.11
C PRO A 95 -7.52 -11.07 -11.76
N THR A 96 -7.73 -11.91 -10.75
CA THR A 96 -7.06 -11.79 -9.47
C THR A 96 -5.55 -11.99 -9.62
N SER A 97 -4.77 -11.56 -8.62
CA SER A 97 -3.31 -11.76 -8.63
C SER A 97 -2.91 -13.24 -8.72
N ILE A 98 -3.74 -14.16 -8.20
CA ILE A 98 -3.48 -15.60 -8.23
C ILE A 98 -3.72 -16.16 -9.64
N GLU A 99 -4.82 -15.79 -10.28
CA GLU A 99 -5.12 -16.19 -11.66
C GLU A 99 -4.06 -15.67 -12.62
N LEU A 100 -3.65 -14.41 -12.44
CA LEU A 100 -2.58 -13.80 -13.22
C LEU A 100 -1.26 -14.58 -13.05
N HIS A 101 -0.91 -14.98 -11.82
CA HIS A 101 0.28 -15.79 -11.59
C HIS A 101 0.22 -17.15 -12.27
N ARG A 102 -0.93 -17.84 -12.24
CA ARG A 102 -1.12 -19.11 -12.96
C ARG A 102 -0.98 -18.92 -14.46
N ALA A 103 -1.62 -17.88 -15.01
CA ALA A 103 -1.50 -17.54 -16.42
C ALA A 103 -0.04 -17.26 -16.79
N ALA A 104 0.76 -16.64 -15.93
CA ALA A 104 2.19 -16.42 -16.14
C ALA A 104 3.05 -17.70 -16.12
N LEU A 105 2.60 -18.78 -15.50
CA LEU A 105 3.33 -20.06 -15.49
C LEU A 105 3.01 -20.94 -16.70
N ASP A 106 1.79 -20.84 -17.23
CA ASP A 106 1.34 -21.64 -18.37
C ASP A 106 1.55 -20.90 -19.70
N ALA A 107 2.41 -21.44 -20.55
CA ALA A 107 2.70 -20.86 -21.87
C ALA A 107 1.51 -20.91 -22.84
N ASN A 108 0.55 -21.82 -22.63
CA ASN A 108 -0.61 -22.01 -23.50
C ASN A 108 -1.88 -21.31 -22.98
N ALA A 109 -1.83 -20.69 -21.80
CA ALA A 109 -3.01 -20.09 -21.17
C ALA A 109 -3.45 -18.75 -21.78
N ILE A 110 -2.64 -18.15 -22.67
CA ILE A 110 -2.91 -16.82 -23.24
C ILE A 110 -3.18 -16.96 -24.74
N ASP A 111 -4.46 -16.89 -25.10
CA ASP A 111 -4.87 -16.70 -26.49
C ASP A 111 -4.92 -15.19 -26.80
N VAL A 112 -3.89 -14.71 -27.50
CA VAL A 112 -3.67 -13.29 -27.84
C VAL A 112 -4.79 -12.71 -28.72
N GLY A 113 -5.53 -13.56 -29.46
CA GLY A 113 -6.64 -13.12 -30.31
C GLY A 113 -8.00 -13.07 -29.59
N SER A 114 -8.07 -13.55 -28.35
CA SER A 114 -9.33 -13.63 -27.60
C SER A 114 -9.66 -12.32 -26.87
N PRO A 115 -10.94 -12.06 -26.55
CA PRO A 115 -11.31 -10.98 -25.62
C PRO A 115 -10.60 -11.04 -24.26
N GLY A 116 -10.14 -12.24 -23.85
CA GLY A 116 -9.33 -12.42 -22.65
C GLY A 116 -7.95 -11.77 -22.74
N ALA A 117 -7.42 -11.54 -23.95
CA ALA A 117 -6.16 -10.82 -24.14
C ALA A 117 -6.30 -9.34 -23.74
N ASP A 118 -7.40 -8.67 -24.12
CA ASP A 118 -7.66 -7.27 -23.78
C ASP A 118 -7.68 -7.05 -22.27
N VAL A 119 -8.30 -7.98 -21.53
CA VAL A 119 -8.34 -7.99 -20.06
C VAL A 119 -6.92 -8.04 -19.48
N LEU A 120 -6.06 -8.92 -20.02
CA LEU A 120 -4.67 -9.01 -19.58
C LEU A 120 -3.85 -7.77 -19.96
N VAL A 121 -4.10 -7.17 -21.13
CA VAL A 121 -3.47 -5.91 -21.54
C VAL A 121 -3.83 -4.79 -20.55
N ILE A 122 -5.10 -4.66 -20.16
CA ILE A 122 -5.54 -3.70 -19.14
C ILE A 122 -4.79 -3.95 -17.83
N LYS A 123 -4.66 -5.21 -17.40
CA LYS A 123 -3.95 -5.53 -16.15
C LYS A 123 -2.45 -5.24 -16.20
N VAL A 124 -1.82 -5.46 -17.36
CA VAL A 124 -0.43 -5.10 -17.61
C VAL A 124 -0.25 -3.58 -17.60
N ALA A 125 -1.18 -2.82 -18.20
CA ALA A 125 -1.18 -1.36 -18.21
C ALA A 125 -1.37 -0.76 -16.80
N ASP A 126 -2.31 -1.31 -16.02
CA ASP A 126 -2.49 -1.01 -14.59
C ASP A 126 -1.16 -1.19 -13.83
N ARG A 127 -0.52 -2.36 -13.99
CA ARG A 127 0.78 -2.61 -13.35
C ARG A 127 1.82 -1.60 -13.81
N LEU A 128 1.92 -1.30 -15.10
CA LEU A 128 2.90 -0.36 -15.63
C LEU A 128 2.76 1.02 -14.98
N HIS A 129 1.55 1.58 -14.94
CA HIS A 129 1.35 2.87 -14.30
C HIS A 129 1.65 2.83 -12.79
N ASN A 130 1.30 1.74 -12.13
CA ASN A 130 1.67 1.52 -10.72
C ASN A 130 3.18 1.42 -10.49
N MET A 131 3.94 0.86 -11.44
CA MET A 131 5.41 0.82 -11.39
C MET A 131 6.04 2.20 -11.65
N ARG A 132 5.48 3.00 -12.58
CA ARG A 132 5.91 4.39 -12.85
C ARG A 132 5.74 5.35 -11.67
N THR A 133 4.81 5.03 -10.76
CA THR A 133 4.51 5.84 -9.55
C THR A 133 4.92 5.14 -8.26
N LEU A 134 5.74 4.08 -8.34
CA LEU A 134 6.09 3.23 -7.21
C LEU A 134 6.90 3.95 -6.12
N GLN A 135 7.57 5.05 -6.44
CA GLN A 135 8.36 5.88 -5.51
C GLN A 135 7.55 6.43 -4.34
N TYR A 136 6.23 6.61 -4.51
CA TYR A 136 5.32 7.06 -3.45
C TYR A 136 4.84 5.90 -2.54
N SER A 137 5.23 4.67 -2.86
CA SER A 137 4.98 3.51 -2.01
C SER A 137 6.12 3.28 -1.06
N SER A 138 5.81 2.59 0.03
CA SER A 138 6.76 2.17 1.04
C SER A 138 7.75 1.13 0.48
N ILE A 139 8.99 1.09 0.94
CA ILE A 139 10.08 0.30 0.33
C ILE A 139 9.73 -1.19 0.27
N ALA A 140 9.11 -1.74 1.30
CA ALA A 140 8.72 -3.15 1.24
C ALA A 140 7.67 -3.41 0.18
N ARG A 141 6.75 -2.46 -0.06
CA ARG A 141 5.82 -2.54 -1.19
C ARG A 141 6.54 -2.34 -2.52
N GLN A 142 7.53 -1.46 -2.62
CA GLN A 142 8.35 -1.30 -3.82
C GLN A 142 9.02 -2.64 -4.19
N ILE A 143 9.66 -3.31 -3.23
CA ILE A 143 10.31 -4.62 -3.43
C ILE A 143 9.28 -5.69 -3.81
N ARG A 144 8.16 -5.81 -3.08
CA ARG A 144 7.13 -6.81 -3.37
C ARG A 144 6.53 -6.62 -4.76
N ALA A 145 6.17 -5.39 -5.11
CA ALA A 145 5.61 -5.06 -6.42
C ALA A 145 6.62 -5.35 -7.54
N SER A 146 7.89 -5.01 -7.34
CA SER A 146 8.96 -5.26 -8.33
C SER A 146 9.20 -6.75 -8.55
N ARG A 147 9.24 -7.57 -7.49
CA ARG A 147 9.37 -9.04 -7.62
C ARG A 147 8.18 -9.64 -8.36
N HIS A 148 6.97 -9.31 -7.92
CA HIS A 148 5.75 -9.80 -8.57
C HIS A 148 5.69 -9.38 -10.04
N THR A 149 6.14 -8.17 -10.37
CA THR A 149 6.20 -7.69 -11.76
C THR A 149 7.13 -8.57 -12.60
N LEU A 150 8.35 -8.85 -12.12
CA LEU A 150 9.30 -9.71 -12.84
C LEU A 150 8.83 -11.16 -12.95
N GLU A 151 8.25 -11.70 -11.89
CA GLU A 151 7.86 -13.11 -11.81
C GLU A 151 6.54 -13.41 -12.52
N THR A 152 5.67 -12.42 -12.69
CA THR A 152 4.29 -12.62 -13.18
C THR A 152 3.95 -11.72 -14.35
N VAL A 153 4.05 -10.39 -14.19
CA VAL A 153 3.49 -9.45 -15.17
C VAL A 153 4.38 -9.30 -16.41
N ALA A 154 5.71 -9.28 -16.26
CA ALA A 154 6.64 -9.22 -17.38
C ALA A 154 6.54 -10.45 -18.31
N PRO A 155 6.45 -11.70 -17.80
CA PRO A 155 6.15 -12.87 -18.64
C PRO A 155 4.82 -12.76 -19.41
N ILE A 156 3.77 -12.21 -18.80
CA ILE A 156 2.49 -12.00 -19.48
C ILE A 156 2.62 -10.96 -20.59
N ALA A 157 3.27 -9.82 -20.30
CA ALA A 157 3.55 -8.80 -21.31
C ALA A 157 4.35 -9.38 -22.49
N GLN A 158 5.30 -10.29 -22.24
CA GLN A 158 6.03 -11.00 -23.29
C GLN A 158 5.10 -11.82 -24.19
N ARG A 159 4.18 -12.59 -23.59
CA ARG A 159 3.26 -13.46 -24.32
C ARG A 159 2.22 -12.70 -25.12
N LEU A 160 1.81 -11.54 -24.63
CA LEU A 160 0.96 -10.59 -25.36
C LEU A 160 1.72 -9.81 -26.44
N GLY A 161 3.03 -10.04 -26.62
CA GLY A 161 3.84 -9.32 -27.61
C GLY A 161 4.19 -7.87 -27.24
N LEU A 162 3.92 -7.45 -26.00
CA LEU A 162 4.13 -6.08 -25.49
C LEU A 162 5.60 -5.84 -25.09
N LEU A 163 6.54 -6.02 -26.02
CA LEU A 163 7.97 -6.01 -25.73
C LEU A 163 8.51 -4.66 -25.22
N GLY A 164 7.88 -3.55 -25.58
CA GLY A 164 8.21 -2.22 -25.04
C GLY A 164 7.82 -2.11 -23.56
N VAL A 165 6.57 -2.46 -23.24
CA VAL A 165 6.03 -2.46 -21.87
C VAL A 165 6.81 -3.43 -20.98
N ARG A 166 7.12 -4.63 -21.47
CA ARG A 166 7.94 -5.61 -20.73
C ARG A 166 9.28 -5.02 -20.32
N ARG A 167 10.00 -4.40 -21.25
CA ARG A 167 11.31 -3.79 -20.97
C ARG A 167 11.21 -2.70 -19.92
N GLU A 168 10.22 -1.82 -20.02
CA GLU A 168 10.01 -0.77 -19.03
C GLU A 168 9.68 -1.34 -17.64
N LEU A 169 8.80 -2.34 -17.56
CA LEU A 169 8.50 -3.03 -16.31
C LEU A 169 9.75 -3.67 -15.69
N GLU A 170 10.59 -4.31 -16.51
CA GLU A 170 11.85 -4.92 -16.07
C GLU A 170 12.84 -3.87 -15.56
N ASP A 171 13.05 -2.79 -16.32
CA ASP A 171 13.98 -1.71 -15.96
C ASP A 171 13.60 -1.05 -14.63
N ILE A 172 12.32 -0.70 -14.46
CA ILE A 172 11.83 -0.12 -13.20
C ILE A 172 11.97 -1.13 -12.05
N SER A 173 11.54 -2.38 -12.25
CA SER A 173 11.60 -3.41 -11.20
C SER A 173 13.04 -3.68 -10.76
N LEU A 174 13.95 -3.82 -11.71
CA LEU A 174 15.37 -4.03 -11.44
C LEU A 174 15.99 -2.82 -10.73
N ALA A 175 15.58 -1.59 -11.06
CA ALA A 175 16.04 -0.40 -10.36
C ALA A 175 15.68 -0.42 -8.86
N TYR A 176 14.48 -0.88 -8.50
CA TYR A 176 14.05 -1.04 -7.10
C TYR A 176 14.61 -2.29 -6.40
N LEU A 177 14.98 -3.33 -7.16
CA LEU A 177 15.56 -4.57 -6.62
C LEU A 177 17.08 -4.56 -6.56
N ARG A 178 17.74 -3.60 -7.21
CA ARG A 178 19.18 -3.40 -7.07
C ARG A 178 19.50 -3.30 -5.58
N PRO A 179 20.42 -4.13 -5.06
CA PRO A 179 20.76 -4.08 -3.65
C PRO A 179 21.42 -2.74 -3.35
N SER A 180 20.64 -1.76 -2.88
CA SER A 180 21.17 -0.71 -2.04
C SER A 180 21.69 -1.42 -0.81
N ALA A 181 23.00 -1.70 -0.77
CA ALA A 181 23.67 -2.58 0.19
C ALA A 181 22.92 -2.68 1.52
N VAL A 182 22.01 -3.67 1.64
CA VAL A 182 21.32 -3.95 2.90
C VAL A 182 22.39 -4.59 3.76
N THR A 183 23.16 -3.74 4.42
CA THR A 183 24.42 -4.11 5.05
C THR A 183 24.17 -4.90 6.33
N ASP A 184 22.97 -4.76 6.89
CA ASP A 184 22.58 -5.33 8.17
C ASP A 184 21.08 -5.64 8.21
N ARG A 185 20.68 -6.70 8.92
CA ARG A 185 19.28 -6.98 9.25
C ARG A 185 18.76 -5.98 10.31
N PRO A 186 17.44 -5.71 10.38
CA PRO A 186 16.87 -4.98 11.51
C PRO A 186 17.19 -5.71 12.82
N THR A 187 17.54 -4.95 13.86
CA THR A 187 17.80 -5.56 15.17
C THR A 187 16.51 -6.10 15.75
N LEU A 188 16.61 -7.16 16.57
CA LEU A 188 15.45 -7.70 17.29
C LEU A 188 14.76 -6.61 18.14
N ALA A 189 15.54 -5.69 18.72
CA ALA A 189 15.01 -4.56 19.47
C ALA A 189 14.13 -3.64 18.61
N THR A 190 14.55 -3.33 17.38
CA THR A 190 13.76 -2.53 16.43
C THR A 190 12.42 -3.20 16.11
N LEU A 191 12.44 -4.50 15.81
CA LEU A 191 11.22 -5.25 15.50
C LEU A 191 10.28 -5.33 16.71
N ARG A 192 10.83 -5.56 17.92
CA ARG A 192 10.05 -5.60 19.16
C ARG A 192 9.43 -4.24 19.50
N LEU A 193 10.15 -3.15 19.27
CA LEU A 193 9.64 -1.81 19.49
C LEU A 193 8.45 -1.51 18.58
N LEU A 194 8.57 -1.80 17.28
CA LEU A 194 7.46 -1.69 16.32
C LEU A 194 6.29 -2.61 16.66
N GLU A 195 6.58 -3.81 17.17
CA GLU A 195 5.55 -4.74 17.65
C GLU A 195 4.76 -4.15 18.83
N LEU A 196 5.45 -3.58 19.82
CA LEU A 196 4.82 -2.95 20.98
C LEU A 196 4.01 -1.72 20.59
N THR A 197 4.46 -0.92 19.61
CA THR A 197 3.69 0.25 19.16
C THR A 197 2.35 -0.11 18.54
N THR A 198 2.21 -1.31 17.95
CA THR A 198 0.89 -1.77 17.45
C THR A 198 -0.14 -1.94 18.56
N LEU A 199 0.24 -2.02 19.84
CA LEU A 199 -0.72 -2.08 20.95
C LEU A 199 -1.55 -0.80 21.09
N LEU A 200 -1.05 0.33 20.57
CA LEU A 200 -1.78 1.59 20.49
C LEU A 200 -2.87 1.59 19.41
N LEU A 201 -2.81 0.67 18.45
CA LEU A 201 -3.79 0.55 17.37
C LEU A 201 -4.99 -0.34 17.77
N PRO A 202 -6.17 -0.15 17.13
CA PRO A 202 -7.31 -1.05 17.25
C PRO A 202 -6.93 -2.50 16.94
N ARG A 203 -7.51 -3.47 17.66
CA ARG A 203 -7.18 -4.91 17.52
C ARG A 203 -7.30 -5.41 16.08
N SER A 204 -8.31 -4.95 15.35
CA SER A 204 -8.54 -5.27 13.93
C SER A 204 -7.38 -4.83 13.02
N ALA A 205 -6.63 -3.80 13.39
CA ALA A 205 -5.58 -3.22 12.57
C ALA A 205 -4.16 -3.68 12.97
N ARG A 206 -3.97 -4.26 14.17
CA ARG A 206 -2.62 -4.55 14.73
C ARG A 206 -1.80 -5.47 13.85
N ASN A 207 -2.37 -6.58 13.40
CA ASN A 207 -1.63 -7.60 12.63
C ASN A 207 -1.18 -7.04 11.29
N ARG A 208 -2.09 -6.36 10.58
CA ARG A 208 -1.78 -5.69 9.30
C ARG A 208 -0.61 -4.72 9.45
N TRP A 209 -0.70 -3.77 10.38
CA TRP A 209 0.36 -2.76 10.55
C TRP A 209 1.66 -3.35 11.12
N ARG A 210 1.59 -4.41 11.93
CA ARG A 210 2.77 -5.17 12.38
C ARG A 210 3.53 -5.76 11.19
N GLU A 211 2.82 -6.44 10.31
CA GLU A 211 3.40 -7.06 9.12
C GLU A 211 3.95 -6.01 8.16
N GLU A 212 3.19 -4.94 7.90
CA GLU A 212 3.61 -3.82 7.06
C GLU A 212 4.89 -3.16 7.62
N TRP A 213 4.92 -2.76 8.89
CA TRP A 213 6.09 -2.11 9.49
C TRP A 213 7.30 -3.03 9.61
N ALA A 214 7.11 -4.32 9.90
CA ALA A 214 8.19 -5.29 9.93
C ALA A 214 8.80 -5.48 8.53
N ALA A 215 7.96 -5.54 7.50
CA ALA A 215 8.42 -5.60 6.12
C ALA A 215 9.18 -4.33 5.74
N GLU A 216 8.68 -3.15 6.08
CA GLU A 216 9.34 -1.86 5.81
C GLU A 216 10.70 -1.75 6.48
N VAL A 217 10.77 -2.05 7.77
CA VAL A 217 12.03 -1.95 8.50
C VAL A 217 13.05 -2.99 8.02
N GLY A 218 12.57 -4.15 7.54
CA GLY A 218 13.42 -5.17 6.92
C GLY A 218 13.93 -4.79 5.53
N ALA A 219 13.18 -3.97 4.80
CA ALA A 219 13.51 -3.53 3.45
C ALA A 219 14.49 -2.34 3.41
N LEU A 220 14.61 -1.58 4.52
CA LEU A 220 15.50 -0.41 4.59
C LEU A 220 16.98 -0.81 4.55
N PRO A 221 17.81 -0.14 3.73
CA PRO A 221 19.18 -0.59 3.44
C PRO A 221 20.16 -0.34 4.59
N THR A 222 19.99 0.77 5.32
CA THR A 222 20.95 1.19 6.35
C THR A 222 20.35 1.16 7.75
N ARG A 223 21.22 0.96 8.75
CA ARG A 223 20.82 1.04 10.17
C ARG A 223 20.22 2.42 10.51
N ARG A 224 20.78 3.50 9.97
CA ARG A 224 20.27 4.87 10.18
C ARG A 224 18.85 5.02 9.64
N ALA A 225 18.58 4.53 8.43
CA ALA A 225 17.25 4.60 7.83
C ALA A 225 16.22 3.81 8.65
N ARG A 226 16.58 2.63 9.18
CA ARG A 226 15.72 1.84 10.08
C ARG A 226 15.40 2.58 11.38
N VAL A 227 16.40 3.19 12.02
CA VAL A 227 16.17 3.98 13.24
C VAL A 227 15.25 5.16 12.95
N LEU A 228 15.50 5.92 11.88
CA LEU A 228 14.65 7.04 11.48
C LEU A 228 13.21 6.59 11.20
N PHE A 229 13.02 5.50 10.46
CA PHE A 229 11.70 4.92 10.23
C PHE A 229 10.99 4.54 11.53
N THR A 230 11.69 3.89 12.47
CA THR A 230 11.10 3.52 13.77
C THR A 230 10.70 4.75 14.58
N LEU A 231 11.53 5.79 14.61
CA LEU A 231 11.21 7.05 15.28
C LEU A 231 10.01 7.76 14.64
N GLN A 232 9.97 7.84 13.31
CA GLN A 232 8.85 8.41 12.56
C GLN A 232 7.57 7.62 12.82
N THR A 233 7.63 6.29 12.76
CA THR A 233 6.50 5.40 13.04
C THR A 233 5.96 5.64 14.45
N LEU A 234 6.84 5.62 15.47
CA LEU A 234 6.50 5.91 16.86
C LEU A 234 5.75 7.25 17.02
N SER A 235 6.23 8.30 16.35
CA SER A 235 5.63 9.63 16.40
C SER A 235 4.27 9.70 15.68
N GLY A 236 4.06 8.89 14.64
CA GLY A 236 2.84 8.87 13.84
C GLY A 236 1.75 7.94 14.37
N VAL A 237 2.10 6.93 15.19
CA VAL A 237 1.15 5.92 15.69
C VAL A 237 -0.06 6.54 16.42
N PRO A 238 0.05 7.58 17.27
CA PRO A 238 -1.11 8.17 17.93
C PRO A 238 -2.14 8.73 16.94
N ARG A 239 -1.67 9.44 15.90
CA ARG A 239 -2.54 9.98 14.84
C ARG A 239 -3.17 8.84 14.03
N LEU A 240 -2.40 7.81 13.71
CA LEU A 240 -2.91 6.65 12.99
C LEU A 240 -3.96 5.88 13.80
N ALA A 241 -3.71 5.68 15.10
CA ALA A 241 -4.66 5.05 16.02
C ALA A 241 -6.00 5.81 16.04
N TRP A 242 -5.94 7.15 16.09
CA TRP A 242 -7.11 8.01 16.02
C TRP A 242 -7.90 7.81 14.71
N VAL A 243 -7.23 7.90 13.56
CA VAL A 243 -7.86 7.72 12.24
C VAL A 243 -8.52 6.35 12.12
N LEU A 244 -7.82 5.29 12.54
CA LEU A 244 -8.31 3.91 12.44
C LEU A 244 -9.37 3.57 13.50
N SER A 245 -9.48 4.35 14.56
CA SER A 245 -10.44 4.08 15.63
C SER A 245 -11.89 4.39 15.27
N GLU A 246 -12.14 5.05 14.12
CA GLU A 246 -13.43 5.61 13.72
C GLU A 246 -14.01 6.49 14.85
N ALA A 247 -14.03 7.82 14.65
CA ALA A 247 -14.67 8.73 15.60
C ALA A 247 -16.20 8.54 15.66
N ARG A 248 -16.66 7.42 16.21
CA ARG A 248 -18.02 7.19 16.70
C ARG A 248 -17.93 6.71 18.15
N ARG A 249 -18.21 7.68 19.02
CA ARG A 249 -18.53 7.62 20.46
C ARG A 249 -17.32 7.79 21.38
N ALA A 250 -17.45 8.85 22.18
CA ALA A 250 -16.67 9.12 23.37
C ALA A 250 -16.67 7.91 24.30
N VAL A 251 -15.65 7.09 24.16
CA VAL A 251 -15.18 6.10 25.12
C VAL A 251 -13.66 6.23 25.05
N VAL A 252 -13.01 6.30 26.21
CA VAL A 252 -11.56 6.46 26.39
C VAL A 252 -10.78 5.91 25.19
N PRO A 253 -10.03 6.74 24.44
CA PRO A 253 -9.46 6.31 23.18
C PRO A 253 -8.62 5.04 23.35
N ALA A 254 -8.76 4.07 22.44
CA ALA A 254 -8.09 2.77 22.53
C ALA A 254 -6.56 2.84 22.68
N TRP A 255 -5.94 3.98 22.31
CA TRP A 255 -4.51 4.23 22.53
C TRP A 255 -4.15 4.41 24.02
N VAL A 256 -5.08 4.87 24.87
CA VAL A 256 -4.89 5.02 26.32
C VAL A 256 -4.69 3.66 27.00
N ASP A 257 -5.52 2.66 26.65
CA ASP A 257 -5.34 1.28 27.10
C ASP A 257 -4.04 0.66 26.59
N GLY A 258 -3.62 1.04 25.38
CA GLY A 258 -2.33 0.66 24.80
C GLY A 258 -1.15 1.24 25.60
N LEU A 259 -1.20 2.52 25.98
CA LEU A 259 -0.19 3.16 26.83
C LEU A 259 -0.11 2.50 28.21
N ALA A 260 -1.26 2.18 28.82
CA ALA A 260 -1.31 1.47 30.08
C ALA A 260 -0.70 0.06 29.98
N GLN A 261 -0.92 -0.65 28.87
CA GLN A 261 -0.28 -1.94 28.60
C GLN A 261 1.23 -1.82 28.41
N ILE A 262 1.69 -0.80 27.69
CA ILE A 262 3.13 -0.54 27.49
C ILE A 262 3.79 -0.19 28.84
N ALA A 263 3.17 0.68 29.65
CA ALA A 263 3.67 1.05 30.97
C ALA A 263 3.78 -0.17 31.91
N ARG A 264 2.78 -1.06 31.89
CA ARG A 264 2.82 -2.34 32.62
C ARG A 264 3.92 -3.27 32.09
N ALA A 265 4.07 -3.39 30.78
CA ALA A 265 5.08 -4.24 30.15
C ALA A 265 6.52 -3.77 30.40
N LEU A 266 6.73 -2.46 30.53
CA LEU A 266 8.04 -1.86 30.81
C LEU A 266 8.35 -1.78 32.32
N GLY A 267 7.45 -2.24 33.20
CA GLY A 267 7.63 -2.16 34.65
C GLY A 267 7.59 -0.73 35.21
N VAL A 268 7.17 0.26 34.41
CA VAL A 268 7.00 1.66 34.81
C VAL A 268 5.59 1.84 35.37
N GLY A 269 5.25 1.03 36.36
CA GLY A 269 3.98 1.11 37.08
C GLY A 269 4.01 2.28 38.06
N GLY A 270 3.48 3.44 37.65
CA GLY A 270 3.16 4.51 38.61
C GLY A 270 3.14 5.93 38.01
N ALA A 271 4.09 6.29 37.15
CA ALA A 271 4.28 7.70 36.78
C ALA A 271 3.45 8.17 35.57
N ILE A 272 3.06 7.27 34.65
CA ILE A 272 2.40 7.66 33.39
C ILE A 272 0.88 7.82 33.55
N VAL A 273 0.27 7.17 34.55
CA VAL A 273 -1.18 7.24 34.77
C VAL A 273 -1.62 8.61 35.30
N ALA A 274 -0.74 9.34 36.00
CA ALA A 274 -1.04 10.68 36.52
C ALA A 274 -1.08 11.77 35.44
N VAL A 275 -0.36 11.61 34.32
CA VAL A 275 -0.29 12.63 33.25
C VAL A 275 -1.44 12.51 32.26
N ILE A 276 -2.09 11.35 32.16
CA ILE A 276 -3.17 11.09 31.21
C ILE A 276 -4.55 11.54 31.76
N ALA A 277 -4.63 11.93 33.03
CA ALA A 277 -5.85 12.39 33.68
C ALA A 277 -6.13 13.91 33.54
N MET A 278 -5.27 14.69 32.87
CA MET A 278 -5.50 16.12 32.66
C MET A 278 -6.00 16.42 31.25
N ASP A 279 -7.25 16.88 31.21
CA ASP A 279 -7.92 17.40 30.03
C ASP A 279 -7.24 18.71 29.60
N THR A 280 -6.45 18.68 28.53
CA THR A 280 -6.11 19.78 27.60
C THR A 280 -4.92 19.39 26.72
N ALA A 281 -4.70 20.14 25.64
CA ALA A 281 -3.65 20.01 24.61
C ALA A 281 -2.22 19.70 25.11
N PHE A 282 -1.94 19.86 26.40
CA PHE A 282 -0.68 19.51 27.05
C PHE A 282 -0.40 18.00 27.10
N ALA A 283 -1.43 17.14 27.12
CA ALA A 283 -1.27 15.69 27.12
C ALA A 283 -0.61 15.16 25.82
N TRP A 284 -0.82 15.86 24.69
CA TRP A 284 -0.18 15.54 23.41
C TRP A 284 1.30 15.90 23.40
N ILE A 285 1.66 17.06 23.96
CA ILE A 285 3.05 17.52 24.08
C ILE A 285 3.79 16.65 25.10
N ALA A 286 3.20 16.38 26.26
CA ALA A 286 3.78 15.54 27.31
C ALA A 286 3.89 14.07 26.88
N GLY A 287 2.87 13.50 26.24
CA GLY A 287 2.91 12.14 25.69
C GLY A 287 3.91 12.02 24.54
N GLY A 288 3.99 13.04 23.68
CA GLY A 288 5.02 13.15 22.63
C GLY A 288 6.42 13.27 23.21
N ILE A 289 6.63 14.10 24.23
CA ILE A 289 7.89 14.22 24.97
C ILE A 289 8.22 12.90 25.64
N VAL A 290 7.29 12.21 26.31
CA VAL A 290 7.55 10.92 26.95
C VAL A 290 7.89 9.85 25.92
N LEU A 291 7.23 9.80 24.76
CA LEU A 291 7.56 8.88 23.66
C LEU A 291 8.90 9.20 23.01
N VAL A 292 9.19 10.48 22.77
CA VAL A 292 10.46 10.96 22.22
C VAL A 292 11.58 10.74 23.24
N SER A 293 11.34 10.94 24.52
CA SER A 293 12.26 10.68 25.63
C SER A 293 12.46 9.18 25.82
N LEU A 294 11.44 8.33 25.71
CA LEU A 294 11.61 6.87 25.73
C LEU A 294 12.34 6.37 24.49
N ALA A 295 12.12 6.98 23.32
CA ALA A 295 12.81 6.66 22.09
C ALA A 295 14.27 7.15 22.10
N LEU A 296 14.53 8.34 22.65
CA LEU A 296 15.88 8.88 22.89
C LEU A 296 16.60 8.08 23.97
N LEU A 297 15.93 7.73 25.06
CA LEU A 297 16.47 6.89 26.13
C LEU A 297 16.76 5.48 25.59
N SER A 298 15.92 4.94 24.72
CA SER A 298 16.20 3.69 24.01
C SER A 298 17.37 3.84 23.04
N ALA A 299 17.49 4.95 22.30
CA ALA A 299 18.65 5.21 21.45
C ALA A 299 19.96 5.42 22.24
N LEU A 300 19.91 6.09 23.40
CA LEU A 300 21.02 6.35 24.32
C LEU A 300 21.46 5.09 25.08
N LEU A 301 20.51 4.29 25.58
CA LEU A 301 20.78 3.03 26.29
C LEU A 301 21.26 1.91 25.35
N PHE A 302 21.07 2.05 24.03
CA PHE A 302 21.53 1.07 23.03
C PHE A 302 22.82 1.47 22.29
N VAL A 303 23.54 2.49 22.79
CA VAL A 303 24.96 2.65 22.47
C VAL A 303 25.78 1.81 23.46
N ARG A 304 26.26 0.67 22.95
CA ARG A 304 27.51 -0.02 23.35
C ARG A 304 27.49 -1.28 24.24
N SER A 305 26.36 -1.93 24.55
CA SER A 305 26.43 -3.35 25.00
C SER A 305 25.14 -4.16 24.80
N ASP A 306 25.29 -5.43 24.44
CA ASP A 306 24.20 -6.41 24.20
C ASP A 306 23.50 -6.93 25.49
N GLY A 307 23.86 -6.38 26.66
CA GLY A 307 23.32 -6.82 27.96
C GLY A 307 21.80 -6.59 28.15
N PRO A 308 21.25 -5.42 27.79
CA PRO A 308 19.82 -5.13 27.95
C PRO A 308 18.93 -5.98 27.02
N ALA A 309 19.37 -6.24 25.78
CA ALA A 309 18.67 -7.07 24.82
C ALA A 309 18.50 -8.53 25.29
N ARG A 310 19.52 -9.08 25.96
CA ARG A 310 19.46 -10.42 26.57
C ARG A 310 18.45 -10.51 27.71
N ARG A 311 18.45 -9.52 28.61
CA ARG A 311 17.48 -9.45 29.73
C ARG A 311 16.03 -9.35 29.26
N LEU A 312 15.77 -8.59 28.19
CA LEU A 312 14.44 -8.51 27.58
C LEU A 312 14.03 -9.85 26.93
N ALA A 313 14.96 -10.54 26.27
CA ALA A 313 14.71 -11.86 25.68
C ALA A 313 14.42 -12.94 26.75
N ASP A 314 15.05 -12.86 27.93
CA ASP A 314 14.79 -13.76 29.06
C ASP A 314 13.42 -13.51 29.70
N LEU A 315 13.02 -12.25 29.86
CA LEU A 315 11.68 -11.88 30.34
C LEU A 315 10.57 -12.39 29.40
N ILE A 316 10.76 -12.29 28.09
CA ILE A 316 9.81 -12.81 27.09
C ILE A 316 9.73 -14.35 27.15
N ARG A 317 10.85 -15.04 27.37
CA ARG A 317 10.88 -16.51 27.57
C ARG A 317 10.22 -16.95 28.87
N ALA A 318 10.26 -16.12 29.91
CA ALA A 318 9.53 -16.36 31.15
C ALA A 318 8.02 -16.17 30.98
N TRP A 319 7.60 -15.17 30.20
CA TRP A 319 6.18 -14.91 29.91
C TRP A 319 5.53 -16.01 29.04
N ARG A 320 6.25 -16.55 28.05
CA ARG A 320 5.76 -17.64 27.18
C ARG A 320 5.53 -19.00 27.87
N ARG A 321 5.94 -19.14 29.14
CA ARG A 321 5.82 -20.37 29.94
C ARG A 321 4.71 -20.29 31.01
N ARG A 322 3.89 -19.25 30.96
CA ARG A 322 2.62 -19.11 31.71
C ARG A 322 1.49 -18.97 30.71
#